data_AF-A0A377J3Q2-F1
#
_entry.id   AF-A0A377J3Q2-F1
#
_cell.length_a   1.000
_cell.length_b   1.000
_cell.length_c   1.000
_cell.angle_alpha   90.00
_cell.angle_beta   90.00
_cell.angle_gamma   90.00
#
_symmetry.space_group_name_H-M   'P 1'
#
loop_
_entity.id
_entity.type
_entity.pdbx_description
1 polymer ?
#
loop_
_entity_poly.entity_id
_entity_poly.type
_entity_poly.pdbx_seq_one_letter_code
_entity_poly.pdbx_strand_id
1 'polypeptide(L)' 'MEFLELLLVFVAVVLLIKKPQKEQLAFRLVIASWAIMAFMFIGHKSGAFLTIMNL' A
#
# COMPACT_ATOMS: atom_id res chain seq x y z
N MET A 1 19.91 -0.29 -4.50
CA MET A 1 19.10 -1.16 -3.60
C MET A 1 17.68 -0.63 -3.62
N GLU A 2 16.96 -0.89 -4.71
CA GLU A 2 15.67 -0.24 -5.07
C GLU A 2 14.57 -0.42 -4.00
N PHE A 3 14.71 -1.44 -3.15
CA PHE A 3 13.82 -1.70 -2.02
C PHE A 3 13.86 -0.63 -0.91
N LEU A 4 15.03 -0.02 -0.67
CA LEU A 4 15.19 0.95 0.42
C LEU A 4 14.54 2.31 0.09
N GLU A 5 14.54 2.70 -1.19
CA GLU A 5 13.82 3.88 -1.67
C GLU A 5 12.31 3.71 -1.52
N LEU A 6 11.77 2.54 -1.84
CA LEU A 6 10.35 2.24 -1.67
C LEU A 6 9.93 2.32 -0.19
N LEU A 7 10.77 1.84 0.73
CA LEU A 7 10.51 1.91 2.17
C LEU A 7 10.47 3.37 2.66
N LEU A 8 11.39 4.22 2.20
CA LEU A 8 11.46 5.63 2.56
C LEU A 8 10.26 6.43 2.04
N VAL A 9 9.83 6.16 0.79
CA VAL A 9 8.62 6.76 0.21
C VAL A 9 7.38 6.33 0.99
N PHE A 10 7.29 5.07 1.40
CA PHE A 10 6.19 4.57 2.22
C PHE A 10 6.12 5.28 3.58
N VAL A 11 7.25 5.46 4.27
CA VAL A 11 7.32 6.19 5.54
C VAL A 11 6.95 7.67 5.37
N ALA A 12 7.37 8.31 4.27
CA ALA A 12 7.01 9.69 3.96
C ALA A 12 5.50 9.86 3.75
N VAL A 13 4.86 8.92 3.05
CA VAL A 13 3.39 8.88 2.88
C VAL A 13 2.71 8.73 4.24
N VAL A 14 3.17 7.80 5.09
CA VAL A 14 2.62 7.59 6.45
C VAL A 14 2.74 8.86 7.32
N LEU A 15 3.85 9.59 7.22
CA LEU A 15 4.05 10.85 7.94
C LEU A 15 3.11 11.97 7.45
N LEU A 16 2.84 12.02 6.14
CA LEU A 16 1.93 12.99 5.52
C LEU A 16 0.48 12.77 5.98
N ILE A 17 0.12 11.51 6.24
CA ILE A 17 -1.19 11.10 6.77
C ILE A 17 -1.38 11.56 8.22
N LYS A 18 -0.31 11.62 9.00
CA LYS A 18 -0.39 11.97 10.43
C LYS A 18 -0.71 13.44 10.71
N LYS A 19 -0.70 14.33 9.71
CA LYS A 19 -1.00 15.76 9.88
C LYS A 19 -2.22 16.24 9.06
N PRO A 20 -3.43 15.65 9.22
CA PRO A 20 -4.55 16.05 8.40
C PRO A 20 -5.28 17.21 9.08
N GLN A 21 -5.10 18.42 8.55
CA GLN A 21 -5.59 19.66 9.18
C GLN A 21 -7.08 19.92 9.01
N LYS A 22 -7.75 19.49 7.93
CA LYS A 22 -9.18 19.83 7.71
C LYS A 22 -10.10 18.78 7.04
N GLU A 23 -9.60 17.73 6.39
CA GLU A 23 -10.45 16.73 5.71
C GLU A 23 -10.04 15.26 6.01
N GLN A 24 -10.06 14.91 7.30
CA GLN A 24 -9.48 13.67 7.79
C GLN A 24 -10.16 12.38 7.29
N LEU A 25 -11.45 12.43 6.96
CA LEU A 25 -12.23 11.23 6.64
C LEU A 25 -12.08 10.80 5.18
N ALA A 26 -12.24 11.72 4.24
CA ALA A 26 -12.09 11.44 2.81
C ALA A 26 -10.66 11.02 2.47
N PHE A 27 -9.67 11.70 3.04
CA PHE A 27 -8.25 11.35 2.83
C PHE A 27 -7.92 9.98 3.43
N ARG A 28 -8.38 9.67 4.65
CA ARG A 28 -8.24 8.33 5.23
C ARG A 28 -8.91 7.25 4.38
N LEU A 29 -10.09 7.53 3.83
CA LEU A 29 -10.81 6.60 2.95
C LEU A 29 -10.02 6.30 1.68
N VAL A 30 -9.44 7.32 1.04
CA VAL A 30 -8.62 7.17 -0.16
C VAL A 30 -7.38 6.32 0.14
N ILE A 31 -6.71 6.57 1.26
CA ILE A 31 -5.53 5.80 1.66
C ILE A 31 -5.87 4.36 2.02
N ALA A 32 -6.94 4.14 2.79
CA ALA A 32 -7.40 2.81 3.13
C ALA A 32 -7.79 2.03 1.86
N SER A 33 -8.48 2.68 0.92
CA SER A 33 -8.85 2.10 -0.37
C SER A 33 -7.60 1.74 -1.19
N TRP A 34 -6.59 2.61 -1.22
CA TRP A 34 -5.34 2.37 -1.93
C TRP A 34 -4.55 1.22 -1.30
N ALA A 35 -4.50 1.15 0.03
CA ALA A 35 -3.85 0.05 0.75
C ALA A 35 -4.54 -1.31 0.51
N ILE A 36 -5.87 -1.35 0.50
CA ILE A 36 -6.64 -2.56 0.18
C ILE A 36 -6.39 -2.99 -1.27
N MET A 37 -6.38 -2.05 -2.20
CA MET A 37 -6.14 -2.34 -3.62
C MET A 37 -4.72 -2.87 -3.86
N ALA A 38 -3.72 -2.31 -3.18
CA ALA A 38 -2.35 -2.81 -3.19
C ALA A 38 -2.25 -4.22 -2.59
N PHE A 39 -2.92 -4.47 -1.46
CA PHE A 39 -2.96 -5.79 -0.84
C PHE A 39 -3.63 -6.84 -1.73
N MET A 40 -4.76 -6.51 -2.35
CA MET A 40 -5.45 -7.38 -3.30
C MET A 40 -4.60 -7.64 -4.55
N PHE A 41 -3.89 -6.64 -5.07
CA PHE A 41 -3.00 -6.80 -6.22
C PHE A 41 -1.83 -7.74 -5.89
N ILE A 42 -1.18 -7.54 -4.75
CA ILE A 42 -0.09 -8.41 -4.28
C ILE A 42 -0.60 -9.82 -3.98
N GLY A 43 -1.76 -9.95 -3.32
CA GLY A 43 -2.38 -11.24 -3.02
C GLY A 43 -2.79 -12.01 -4.28
N HIS A 44 -3.35 -11.32 -5.28
CA HIS A 44 -3.70 -11.93 -6.57
C HIS A 44 -2.45 -12.35 -7.35
N LYS A 45 -1.41 -11.50 -7.38
CA LYS A 45 -0.12 -11.84 -7.99
C LYS A 45 0.59 -12.96 -7.24
N SER A 46 0.50 -13.00 -5.92
CA SER A 46 1.05 -14.06 -5.06
C SER A 46 0.31 -15.38 -5.27
N GLY A 47 -1.02 -15.36 -5.33
CA GLY A 47 -1.82 -16.54 -5.68
C GLY A 47 -1.47 -17.06 -7.08
N ALA A 48 -1.34 -16.17 -8.07
CA ALA A 48 -0.87 -16.55 -9.40
C ALA A 48 0.56 -17.12 -9.38
N PHE A 49 1.45 -16.58 -8.54
CA PHE A 49 2.82 -17.07 -8.36
C PHE A 49 2.86 -18.45 -7.70
N LEU A 50 2.03 -18.68 -6.68
CA LEU A 50 1.86 -19.97 -6.01
C LEU A 50 1.27 -21.03 -6.95
N THR A 51 0.28 -20.65 -7.78
CA THR A 51 -0.27 -21.53 -8.82
C THR A 51 0.77 -21.89 -9.88
N ILE A 52 1.64 -20.96 -10.29
CA ILE A 52 2.75 -21.24 -11.22
C ILE A 52 3.79 -22.18 -10.58
N MET A 53 3.98 -22.08 -9.26
CA MET A 53 4.88 -22.96 -8.50
C MET A 53 4.32 -24.37 -8.23
N ASN A 54 3.11 -24.69 -8.71
CA ASN A 54 2.45 -26.00 -8.57
C ASN A 54 2.51 -26.56 -7.13
N LEU A 55 2.22 -25.68 -6.16
CA LEU A 55 1.96 -26.03 -4.77
C LEU A 55 0.45 -26.02 -4.52
#